data_AF-A0A2N7X7G6-F1
#
_entry.id   AF-A0A2N7X7G6-F1
#
_cell.length_a   1.000
_cell.length_b   1.000
_cell.length_c   1.000
_cell.angle_alpha   90.00
_cell.angle_beta   90.00
_cell.angle_gamma   90.00
#
_symmetry.space_group_name_H-M   'P 1'
#
loop_
_entity.id
_entity.type
_entity.pdbx_description
1 polymer ?
#
loop_
_entity_poly.entity_id
_entity_poly.type
_entity_poly.pdbx_seq_one_letter_code
_entity_poly.pdbx_strand_id
1 'polypeptide(L)' 'MSTPMFVVLFVLFVCAAFVIIINLTGDPGIDYWDLDGENEPPASKLDALRTKPVFYGAGAVLIGTFITYLLVRR' A
#
# COMPACT_ATOMS: atom_id res chain seq x y z
N MET A 1 -9.98 20.48 -14.88
CA MET A 1 -9.42 20.28 -13.52
C MET A 1 -8.38 21.35 -13.19
N SER A 2 -8.32 21.85 -11.95
CA SER A 2 -7.26 22.77 -11.50
C SER A 2 -5.97 22.01 -11.15
N THR A 3 -4.80 22.65 -11.33
CA THR A 3 -3.49 22.10 -10.98
C THR A 3 -3.41 21.54 -9.55
N PRO A 4 -3.89 22.23 -8.48
CA PRO A 4 -3.83 21.66 -7.14
C PRO A 4 -4.65 20.38 -7.00
N MET A 5 -5.81 20.29 -7.66
CA MET A 5 -6.66 19.10 -7.62
C MET A 5 -6.00 17.91 -8.33
N PHE A 6 -5.32 18.15 -9.45
CA PHE A 6 -4.51 17.14 -10.12
C PHE A 6 -3.42 16.58 -9.19
N VAL A 7 -2.67 17.47 -8.53
CA VAL A 7 -1.58 17.10 -7.62
C VAL A 7 -2.10 16.25 -6.46
N VAL A 8 -3.24 16.62 -5.86
CA VAL A 8 -3.85 15.85 -4.78
C VAL A 8 -4.23 14.44 -5.24
N LEU A 9 -4.90 14.31 -6.38
CA LEU A 9 -5.28 13.00 -6.92
C LEU A 9 -4.06 12.14 -7.25
N PHE A 10 -3.02 12.75 -7.82
CA PHE A 10 -1.78 12.06 -8.13
C PHE A 10 -1.08 11.54 -6.87
N VAL A 11 -0.94 12.37 -5.84
CA VAL A 11 -0.33 11.96 -4.56
C VAL A 11 -1.13 10.83 -3.92
N LEU A 12 -2.46 10.94 -3.87
CA LEU A 12 -3.31 9.87 -3.32
C LEU A 12 -3.14 8.56 -4.08
N PHE A 13 -3.09 8.62 -5.41
CA PHE A 13 -2.90 7.43 -6.25
C PHE A 13 -1.53 6.77 -6.00
N VAL A 14 -0.45 7.55 -5.99
CA VAL A 14 0.91 7.04 -5.75
C VAL A 14 1.04 6.47 -4.34
N CYS A 15 0.54 7.17 -3.31
CA CYS A 15 0.57 6.69 -1.93
C CYS A 15 -0.22 5.39 -1.76
N ALA A 16 -1.42 5.30 -2.34
CA ALA A 16 -2.23 4.08 -2.29
C ALA A 16 -1.53 2.90 -2.98
N ALA A 17 -0.96 3.12 -4.17
CA ALA A 17 -0.18 2.11 -4.87
C ALA A 17 1.02 1.64 -4.05
N PHE A 18 1.74 2.57 -3.41
CA PHE A 18 2.90 2.24 -2.59
C PHE A 18 2.53 1.38 -1.37
N VAL A 19 1.42 1.69 -0.69
CA VAL A 19 0.92 0.88 0.44
C VAL A 19 0.51 -0.53 -0.01
N ILE A 20 -0.10 -0.66 -1.19
CA ILE A 20 -0.43 -1.96 -1.78
C ILE A 20 0.85 -2.76 -2.04
N ILE A 21 1.87 -2.14 -2.63
CA ILE A 21 3.17 -2.79 -2.87
C ILE A 21 3.78 -3.27 -1.56
N ILE A 22 3.83 -2.44 -0.51
CA ILE A 22 4.35 -2.82 0.82
C ILE A 22 3.63 -4.06 1.39
N ASN A 23 2.32 -4.14 1.18
CA ASN A 23 1.50 -5.28 1.63
C ASN A 23 1.79 -6.55 0.81
N LEU A 24 2.08 -6.42 -0.49
CA LEU A 24 2.35 -7.55 -1.37
C LEU A 24 3.79 -8.05 -1.29
N THR A 25 4.76 -7.16 -1.13
CA THR A 25 6.19 -7.47 -1.10
C THR A 25 6.71 -7.72 0.32
N GLY A 26 5.81 -7.93 1.28
CA GLY A 26 6.18 -8.31 2.63
C GLY A 26 6.62 -9.76 2.68
N ASP A 27 7.88 -10.00 2.32
CA ASP A 27 8.56 -11.23 2.70
C ASP A 27 8.89 -11.13 4.20
N PRO A 28 8.42 -12.05 5.06
CA PRO A 28 8.76 -12.06 6.48
C PRO A 28 10.27 -12.31 6.73
N GLY A 29 11.08 -12.52 5.69
CA GLY A 29 12.48 -12.85 5.85
C GLY A 29 12.56 -14.29 6.33
N ILE A 30 12.38 -15.21 5.40
CA ILE A 30 12.59 -16.64 5.69
C ILE A 30 14.05 -16.79 6.12
N ASP A 31 14.26 -17.08 7.41
CA ASP A 31 15.56 -17.48 7.89
C ASP A 31 15.79 -18.94 7.50
N TYR A 32 16.54 -19.16 6.42
CA TYR A 32 16.86 -20.49 5.93
C TYR A 32 17.72 -21.31 6.89
N TRP A 33 18.25 -20.69 7.96
CA TRP A 33 18.99 -21.35 9.02
C TRP A 33 18.13 -21.72 10.24
N ASP A 34 16.90 -21.19 10.33
CA ASP A 34 15.93 -21.49 11.39
C ASP A 34 15.14 -22.77 11.06
N LEU A 35 15.83 -23.91 11.11
CA LEU A 35 15.28 -25.22 10.75
C LEU A 35 14.31 -25.79 11.79
N ASP A 36 14.39 -25.31 13.03
CA ASP A 36 13.49 -25.63 14.15
C ASP A 36 12.33 -24.65 14.28
N GLY A 37 12.39 -23.50 13.61
CA GLY A 37 11.30 -22.51 13.58
C GLY A 37 11.14 -21.78 14.91
N GLU A 38 12.19 -21.72 15.74
CA GLU A 38 12.13 -21.06 17.05
C GLU A 38 12.27 -19.54 16.95
N ASN A 39 12.79 -19.01 15.83
CA ASN A 39 13.02 -17.59 15.68
C ASN A 39 11.79 -16.92 15.05
N GLU A 40 11.08 -16.10 15.84
CA GLU A 40 10.06 -15.22 15.30
C GLU A 40 10.68 -14.21 14.31
N PRO A 41 10.07 -13.98 13.14
CA PRO A 41 10.60 -13.02 12.17
C PRO A 41 10.69 -11.63 12.80
N PRO A 42 11.77 -10.88 12.51
CA PRO A 42 12.00 -9.58 13.15
C PRO A 42 10.87 -8.60 12.81
N ALA A 43 10.22 -8.07 13.84
CA ALA A 43 9.14 -7.10 13.68
C ALA A 43 9.61 -5.85 12.93
N SER A 44 9.00 -5.59 11.77
CA SER A 44 9.29 -4.42 10.94
C SER A 44 8.33 -3.29 11.25
N LYS A 45 8.81 -2.03 11.19
CA LYS A 45 7.93 -0.85 11.28
C LYS A 45 6.87 -0.82 10.17
N LEU A 46 7.11 -1.52 9.05
CA LEU A 46 6.14 -1.65 7.98
C LEU A 46 5.02 -2.65 8.28
N ASP A 47 5.15 -3.52 9.28
CA ASP A 47 4.12 -4.52 9.60
C ASP A 47 2.81 -3.87 10.05
N ALA A 48 2.88 -2.67 10.63
CA ALA A 48 1.70 -1.85 10.93
C ALA A 48 0.88 -1.50 9.67
N LEU A 49 1.54 -1.38 8.51
CA LEU A 49 0.88 -1.13 7.23
C LEU A 49 0.44 -2.43 6.53
N ARG A 50 0.95 -3.59 6.95
CA ARG A 50 0.67 -4.90 6.35
C ARG A 50 -0.57 -5.57 6.95
N THR A 51 -1.64 -4.79 7.14
CA THR A 51 -2.89 -5.29 7.71
C THR A 51 -3.98 -5.35 6.63
N LYS A 52 -4.86 -6.36 6.70
CA LYS A 52 -5.98 -6.51 5.75
C LYS A 52 -6.83 -5.22 5.61
N PRO A 53 -7.18 -4.50 6.69
CA PRO A 53 -7.93 -3.24 6.57
C PRO A 53 -7.16 -2.17 5.79
N VAL A 54 -5.85 -2.03 6.04
CA VAL A 54 -5.00 -1.06 5.33
C VAL A 54 -4.88 -1.42 3.85
N PHE A 55 -4.72 -2.70 3.53
CA PHE A 55 -4.69 -3.17 2.14
C PHE A 55 -5.98 -2.86 1.38
N TYR A 56 -7.14 -3.22 1.95
CA TYR A 56 -8.44 -2.94 1.33
C TYR A 56 -8.73 -1.44 1.25
N GLY A 57 -8.35 -0.67 2.27
CA GLY A 57 -8.46 0.79 2.27
C GLY A 57 -7.61 1.42 1.16
N ALA A 58 -6.36 0.98 1.00
CA ALA A 58 -5.49 1.45 -0.08
C ALA A 58 -6.07 1.09 -1.45
N GLY A 59 -6.62 -0.11 -1.63
CA GLY A 59 -7.32 -0.50 -2.85
C GLY A 59 -8.52 0.40 -3.17
N ALA A 60 -9.36 0.70 -2.18
CA ALA A 60 -10.50 1.59 -2.34
C ALA A 60 -10.07 3.03 -2.71
N VAL A 61 -9.00 3.55 -2.09
CA VAL A 61 -8.45 4.88 -2.42
C VAL A 61 -7.88 4.89 -3.83
N LEU A 62 -7.15 3.84 -4.25
CA LEU A 62 -6.59 3.72 -5.59
C LEU A 62 -7.69 3.75 -6.67
N ILE A 63 -8.73 2.94 -6.49
CA ILE A 63 -9.87 2.87 -7.43
C ILE A 63 -10.65 4.19 -7.41
N GLY A 64 -10.95 4.70 -6.23
CA GLY A 64 -11.71 5.95 -6.06
C GLY A 64 -11.01 7.13 -6.71
N THR A 65 -9.72 7.32 -6.44
CA THR A 65 -8.91 8.40 -7.04
C THR A 65 -8.84 8.31 -8.55
N PHE A 66 -8.70 7.09 -9.10
CA PHE A 66 -8.73 6.86 -10.53
C PHE A 66 -10.09 7.24 -11.15
N ILE A 67 -11.19 6.77 -10.56
CA ILE A 67 -12.54 7.12 -11.03
C ILE A 67 -12.77 8.63 -10.95
N THR A 68 -12.44 9.27 -9.83
CA THR A 68 -12.57 10.73 -9.67
C THR A 68 -11.76 11.46 -10.72
N TYR A 69 -10.51 11.04 -10.99
CA TYR A 69 -9.71 11.61 -12.07
C TYR A 69 -10.41 11.50 -13.43
N LEU A 70 -10.97 10.34 -13.77
CA LEU A 70 -11.70 10.15 -15.03
C LEU A 70 -12.94 11.05 -15.17
N LEU A 71 -13.63 11.32 -14.06
CA LEU A 71 -14.82 12.18 -14.04
C LEU A 71 -14.46 13.66 -14.14
N VAL A 72 -13.40 14.08 -13.46
CA VAL A 72 -13.01 15.50 -13.30
C VAL A 72 -12.06 15.99 -14.39
N ARG A 73 -11.41 15.07 -15.13
CA ARG A 73 -10.58 15.43 -16.30
C ARG A 73 -11.39 15.86 -17.53
N ARG A 74 -12.72 15.62 -17.55
CA ARG A 74 -13.61 16.20 -18.57
C ARG A 74 -13.68 17.71 -18.41
#